data_AF-A0A4P7GZV2-F1
#
_entry.id   AF-A0A4P7GZV2-F1
#
_cell.length_a   1.000
_cell.length_b   1.000
_cell.length_c   1.000
_cell.angle_alpha   90.00
_cell.angle_beta   90.00
_cell.angle_gamma   90.00
#
_symmetry.space_group_name_H-M   'P 1'
#
loop_
_entity.id
_entity.type
_entity.pdbx_description
1 polymer ?
#
loop_
_entity_poly.entity_id
_entity_poly.type
_entity_poly.pdbx_seq_one_letter_code
_entity_poly.pdbx_strand_id
1 'polypeptide(L)'
;MTSWAEFADGLTEHLATLPAGAVVIIGEVEHRNDRRRFAQFRQLDNMIWAELVGDSWLEPDVRAGDAGRRLIAEAGWQEPDADHCNNWWYELPWPANSDGYQRLAARIATGLRDAYGILDPKKLVYQAWNDRDGNREIDLPLIGSVRQEN
;
A
#
# COMPACT_ATOMS: atom_id res chain seq x y z
N MET A 1 14.05 -13.33 -8.54
CA MET A 1 14.26 -12.01 -7.92
C MET A 1 13.03 -11.20 -8.24
N THR A 2 12.34 -10.61 -7.27
CA THR A 2 11.10 -9.88 -7.55
C THR A 2 11.39 -8.48 -8.09
N SER A 3 10.88 -8.18 -9.26
CA SER A 3 10.83 -6.88 -9.90
C SER A 3 9.57 -6.10 -9.48
N TRP A 4 9.53 -4.80 -9.74
CA TRP A 4 8.33 -3.99 -9.49
C TRP A 4 7.10 -4.46 -10.30
N ALA A 5 7.31 -5.03 -11.48
CA ALA A 5 6.23 -5.63 -12.27
C ALA A 5 5.69 -6.89 -11.59
N GLU A 6 6.56 -7.82 -11.19
CA GLU A 6 6.16 -9.02 -10.44
C GLU A 6 5.50 -8.67 -9.10
N PHE A 7 5.95 -7.63 -8.41
CA PHE A 7 5.30 -7.10 -7.20
C PHE A 7 3.86 -6.64 -7.49
N ALA A 8 3.65 -5.85 -8.54
CA ALA A 8 2.33 -5.33 -8.89
C ALA A 8 1.38 -6.43 -9.39
N ASP A 9 1.89 -7.39 -10.17
CA ASP A 9 1.13 -8.55 -10.64
C ASP A 9 0.70 -9.42 -9.44
N GLY A 10 1.64 -9.74 -8.54
CA GLY A 10 1.34 -10.49 -7.33
C GLY A 10 0.35 -9.77 -6.41
N LEU A 11 0.45 -8.45 -6.29
CA LEU A 11 -0.48 -7.65 -5.49
C LEU A 11 -1.89 -7.64 -6.12
N THR A 12 -1.99 -7.62 -7.45
CA THR A 12 -3.26 -7.72 -8.17
C THR A 12 -4.00 -9.02 -7.82
N GLU A 13 -3.29 -10.16 -7.87
CA GLU A 13 -3.87 -11.47 -7.55
C GLU A 13 -4.33 -11.54 -6.09
N HIS A 14 -3.55 -10.98 -5.16
CA HIS A 14 -3.95 -10.92 -3.76
C HIS A 14 -5.16 -10.02 -3.55
N LEU A 15 -5.17 -8.80 -4.10
CA LEU A 15 -6.32 -7.88 -4.00
C LEU A 15 -7.63 -8.52 -4.48
N ALA A 16 -7.57 -9.35 -5.52
CA ALA A 16 -8.73 -10.08 -6.04
C ALA A 16 -9.24 -11.20 -5.11
N THR A 17 -8.40 -11.68 -4.19
CA THR A 17 -8.67 -12.83 -3.32
C THR A 17 -8.70 -12.48 -1.82
N LEU A 18 -8.50 -11.21 -1.45
CA LEU A 18 -8.56 -10.77 -0.06
C LEU A 18 -9.93 -11.08 0.56
N PRO A 19 -9.96 -11.68 1.76
CA PRO A 19 -11.20 -11.90 2.48
C PRO A 19 -11.78 -10.59 3.01
N ALA A 20 -13.06 -10.63 3.37
CA ALA A 20 -13.68 -9.50 4.02
C ALA A 20 -13.00 -9.18 5.37
N GLY A 21 -12.71 -7.90 5.66
CA GLY A 21 -11.97 -7.49 6.86
C GLY A 21 -10.45 -7.65 6.79
N ALA A 22 -9.90 -7.93 5.60
CA ALA A 22 -8.45 -7.95 5.43
C ALA A 22 -7.85 -6.56 5.63
N VAL A 23 -6.81 -6.48 6.44
CA VAL A 23 -5.94 -5.32 6.59
C VAL A 23 -4.55 -5.71 6.10
N VAL A 24 -3.96 -4.89 5.24
CA VAL A 24 -2.61 -5.10 4.73
C VAL A 24 -1.82 -3.80 4.85
N ILE A 25 -0.58 -3.92 5.32
CA ILE A 25 0.41 -2.84 5.34
C ILE A 25 1.64 -3.34 4.60
N ILE A 26 2.11 -2.58 3.61
CA ILE A 26 3.33 -2.85 2.84
C ILE A 26 4.23 -1.62 3.00
N GLY A 27 5.44 -1.80 3.50
CA GLY A 27 6.35 -0.67 3.70
C GLY A 27 7.76 -1.15 3.97
N GLU A 28 8.68 -0.22 4.16
CA GLU A 28 10.04 -0.59 4.56
C GLU A 28 10.06 -1.28 5.93
N VAL A 29 11.08 -2.11 6.16
CA VAL A 29 11.37 -2.65 7.50
C VAL A 29 11.38 -1.49 8.48
N GLU A 30 10.73 -1.68 9.63
CA GLU A 30 10.52 -0.63 10.62
C GLU A 30 11.81 0.15 10.91
N HIS A 31 11.81 1.42 10.50
CA HIS A 31 12.78 2.39 10.94
C HIS A 31 12.24 2.97 12.25
N ARG A 32 13.07 2.94 13.30
CA ARG A 32 12.78 3.47 14.64
C ARG A 32 11.82 4.68 14.58
N ASN A 33 10.67 4.58 15.25
CA ASN A 33 9.62 5.61 15.47
C ASN A 33 8.40 5.63 14.52
N ASP A 34 8.00 4.53 13.87
CA ASP A 34 6.76 4.44 13.04
C ASP A 34 6.68 5.40 11.83
N ARG A 35 7.74 6.15 11.53
CA ARG A 35 7.80 7.14 10.43
C ARG A 35 8.39 6.53 9.16
N ARG A 36 7.73 5.51 8.62
CA ARG A 36 8.18 4.80 7.42
C ARG A 36 7.32 5.09 6.20
N ARG A 37 7.92 4.93 5.02
CA ARG A 37 7.20 4.89 3.75
C ARG A 37 6.37 3.62 3.69
N PHE A 38 5.06 3.75 3.52
CA PHE A 38 4.15 2.61 3.43
C PHE A 38 2.97 2.87 2.50
N ALA A 39 2.37 1.76 2.07
CA ALA A 39 1.01 1.66 1.56
C ALA A 39 0.20 0.80 2.53
N GLN A 40 -1.02 1.22 2.85
CA GLN A 40 -1.96 0.42 3.63
C GLN A 40 -3.24 0.24 2.80
N PHE A 41 -3.94 -0.87 2.99
CA PHE A 41 -5.32 -0.97 2.56
C PHE A 41 -6.14 -1.86 3.48
N ARG A 42 -7.42 -1.50 3.59
CA ARG A 42 -8.43 -2.22 4.34
C ARG A 42 -9.54 -2.63 3.39
N GLN A 43 -9.84 -3.91 3.38
CA GLN A 43 -11.05 -4.41 2.77
C GLN A 43 -12.21 -4.14 3.75
N LEU A 44 -13.20 -3.39 3.30
CA LEU A 44 -14.45 -3.10 3.98
C LEU A 44 -15.62 -3.76 3.22
N ASP A 45 -16.84 -3.71 3.77
CA ASP A 45 -17.99 -4.43 3.20
C ASP A 45 -18.28 -4.16 1.72
N ASN A 46 -18.01 -2.94 1.25
CA ASN A 46 -18.35 -2.46 -0.09
C ASN A 46 -17.18 -1.79 -0.82
N MET A 47 -15.98 -1.75 -0.23
CA MET A 47 -14.82 -1.11 -0.84
C MET A 47 -13.50 -1.62 -0.29
N ILE A 48 -12.43 -1.38 -1.04
CA ILE A 48 -11.06 -1.37 -0.53
C ILE A 48 -10.68 0.10 -0.33
N TRP A 49 -10.42 0.47 0.92
CA TRP A 49 -9.84 1.77 1.26
C TRP A 49 -8.33 1.61 1.25
N ALA A 50 -7.63 2.32 0.36
CA ALA A 50 -6.18 2.32 0.27
C ALA A 50 -5.60 3.67 0.69
N GLU A 51 -4.40 3.63 1.25
CA GLU A 51 -3.66 4.81 1.74
C GLU A 51 -2.18 4.72 1.37
N LEU A 52 -1.56 5.89 1.12
CA LEU A 52 -0.11 6.09 1.19
C LEU A 52 0.21 7.12 2.26
N VAL A 53 1.32 6.94 2.96
CA VAL A 53 1.71 7.83 4.05
C VAL A 53 1.86 9.31 3.63
N GLY A 54 1.32 10.23 4.40
CA GLY A 54 1.54 11.66 4.17
C GLY A 54 2.97 12.12 4.46
N ASP A 55 3.44 13.14 3.73
CA ASP A 55 4.73 13.80 4.02
C ASP A 55 4.78 14.37 5.46
N SER A 56 3.64 14.70 6.07
CA SER A 56 3.54 15.17 7.45
C SER A 56 4.03 14.15 8.49
N TRP A 57 3.97 12.85 8.16
CA TRP A 57 4.42 11.75 9.01
C TRP A 57 5.87 11.34 8.76
N LEU A 58 6.47 11.84 7.67
CA LEU A 58 7.80 11.44 7.24
C LEU A 58 8.86 12.45 7.66
N GLU A 59 10.05 11.91 7.98
CA GLU A 59 11.25 12.73 8.12
C GLU A 59 11.57 13.44 6.79
N PRO A 60 12.11 14.67 6.81
CA PRO A 60 12.29 15.47 5.61
C PRO A 60 13.07 14.80 4.47
N ASP A 61 13.99 13.89 4.78
CA ASP A 61 14.84 13.18 3.83
C ASP A 61 14.15 12.02 3.10
N VAL A 62 13.05 11.51 3.65
CA VAL A 62 12.28 10.39 3.07
C VAL A 62 10.89 10.80 2.55
N ARG A 63 10.54 12.09 2.66
CA ARG A 63 9.33 12.68 2.05
C ARG A 63 9.33 12.53 0.53
N ALA A 64 8.14 12.43 -0.05
CA ALA A 64 7.97 12.44 -1.50
C ALA A 64 8.39 13.79 -2.11
N GLY A 65 8.17 14.89 -1.37
CA GLY A 65 8.45 16.24 -1.85
C GLY A 65 7.56 16.62 -3.05
N ASP A 66 7.71 17.84 -3.58
CA ASP A 66 6.78 18.34 -4.59
C ASP A 66 6.71 17.48 -5.87
N ALA A 67 7.83 16.89 -6.29
CA ALA A 67 7.87 16.02 -7.45
C ALA A 67 7.14 14.69 -7.20
N GLY A 68 7.40 14.03 -6.07
CA GLY A 68 6.72 12.78 -5.72
C GLY A 68 5.24 12.98 -5.45
N ARG A 69 4.86 14.07 -4.77
CA ARG A 69 3.44 14.43 -4.54
C ARG A 69 2.67 14.59 -5.85
N ARG A 70 3.28 15.18 -6.89
CA ARG A 70 2.67 15.25 -8.24
C ARG A 70 2.46 13.87 -8.85
N LEU A 71 3.45 12.97 -8.75
CA LEU A 71 3.32 11.59 -9.24
C LEU A 71 2.19 10.83 -8.53
N ILE A 72 2.04 11.02 -7.22
CA ILE A 72 0.95 10.40 -6.44
C ILE A 72 -0.40 10.94 -6.92
N ALA A 73 -0.54 12.27 -7.08
CA ALA A 73 -1.76 12.88 -7.59
C ALA A 73 -2.09 12.46 -9.03
N GLU A 74 -1.10 12.40 -9.92
CA GLU A 74 -1.26 11.96 -11.32
C GLU A 74 -1.61 10.46 -11.43
N ALA A 75 -1.12 9.64 -10.49
CA ALA A 75 -1.56 8.26 -10.35
C ALA A 75 -3.03 8.16 -9.89
N GLY A 76 -3.62 9.28 -9.44
CA GLY A 76 -5.05 9.45 -9.16
C GLY A 76 -5.43 9.26 -7.69
N TRP A 77 -4.47 9.35 -6.78
CA TRP A 77 -4.73 9.42 -5.35
C TRP A 77 -5.33 10.79 -4.98
N GLN A 78 -6.16 10.82 -3.94
CA GLN A 78 -6.68 12.05 -3.37
C GLN A 78 -5.65 12.67 -2.42
N GLU A 79 -5.62 14.00 -2.37
CA GLU A 79 -4.66 14.73 -1.54
C GLU A 79 -4.85 14.43 -0.04
N PRO A 80 -3.77 14.54 0.76
CA PRO A 80 -3.85 14.44 2.20
C PRO A 80 -4.83 15.42 2.83
N ASP A 81 -5.71 14.89 3.67
CA ASP A 81 -6.65 15.68 4.46
C ASP A 81 -6.77 15.16 5.90
N ALA A 82 -7.44 15.92 6.78
CA ALA A 82 -7.55 15.57 8.19
C ALA A 82 -8.37 14.31 8.45
N ASP A 83 -9.35 14.00 7.61
CA ASP A 83 -10.24 12.85 7.76
C ASP A 83 -9.50 11.54 7.46
N HIS A 84 -8.47 11.61 6.61
CA HIS A 84 -7.58 10.50 6.25
C HIS A 84 -6.25 10.57 7.00
N CYS A 85 -6.24 11.17 8.21
CA CYS A 85 -5.05 11.29 9.05
C CYS A 85 -3.86 11.95 8.32
N ASN A 86 -4.11 12.83 7.37
CA ASN A 86 -3.12 13.42 6.46
C ASN A 86 -2.37 12.40 5.59
N ASN A 87 -2.96 11.26 5.28
CA ASN A 87 -2.47 10.32 4.26
C ASN A 87 -3.10 10.61 2.90
N TRP A 88 -2.40 10.23 1.83
CA TRP A 88 -3.02 10.09 0.52
C TRP A 88 -3.99 8.93 0.55
N TRP A 89 -5.12 9.04 -0.15
CA TRP A 89 -6.15 8.01 -0.09
C TRP A 89 -6.78 7.71 -1.45
N TYR A 90 -7.34 6.50 -1.56
CA TYR A 90 -8.10 6.06 -2.72
C TYR A 90 -9.10 4.99 -2.30
N GLU A 91 -10.33 5.09 -2.83
CA GLU A 91 -11.38 4.09 -2.62
C GLU A 91 -11.63 3.31 -3.91
N LEU A 92 -11.60 1.98 -3.81
CA LEU A 92 -11.99 1.07 -4.88
C LEU A 92 -13.29 0.35 -4.48
N PRO A 93 -14.40 0.49 -5.23
CA PRO A 93 -15.60 -0.30 -4.98
C PRO A 93 -15.30 -1.81 -4.98
N TRP A 94 -15.87 -2.55 -4.04
CA TRP A 94 -15.61 -3.98 -3.85
C TRP A 94 -16.92 -4.80 -3.90
N PRO A 95 -16.94 -5.95 -4.60
CA PRO A 95 -15.85 -6.49 -5.41
C PRO A 95 -15.62 -5.66 -6.69
N ALA A 96 -14.35 -5.44 -7.03
CA ALA A 96 -13.96 -4.80 -8.29
C ALA A 96 -13.79 -5.85 -9.41
N ASN A 97 -13.71 -5.38 -10.66
CA ASN A 97 -13.23 -6.19 -11.76
C ASN A 97 -11.69 -6.26 -11.80
N SER A 98 -11.14 -7.17 -12.62
CA SER A 98 -9.68 -7.36 -12.75
C SER A 98 -8.93 -6.05 -13.04
N ASP A 99 -9.45 -5.22 -13.94
CA ASP A 99 -8.83 -3.92 -14.26
C ASP A 99 -8.79 -2.97 -13.04
N GLY A 100 -9.77 -3.04 -12.15
CA GLY A 100 -9.82 -2.27 -10.90
C GLY A 100 -8.67 -2.65 -9.97
N TYR A 101 -8.47 -3.94 -9.75
CA TYR A 101 -7.36 -4.44 -8.93
C TYR A 101 -5.99 -4.15 -9.55
N GLN A 102 -5.86 -4.32 -10.87
CA GLN A 102 -4.63 -3.97 -11.59
C GLN A 102 -4.29 -2.48 -11.46
N ARG A 103 -5.27 -1.59 -11.61
CA ARG A 103 -5.06 -0.15 -11.43
C ARG A 103 -4.67 0.19 -9.99
N LEU A 104 -5.27 -0.44 -8.99
CA LEU A 104 -4.91 -0.21 -7.59
C LEU A 104 -3.48 -0.69 -7.29
N ALA A 105 -3.10 -1.88 -7.75
CA ALA A 105 -1.75 -2.39 -7.58
C ALA A 105 -0.70 -1.48 -8.27
N ALA A 106 -1.00 -1.00 -9.48
CA ALA A 106 -0.15 -0.06 -10.19
C ALA A 106 0.00 1.27 -9.44
N ARG A 107 -1.08 1.82 -8.87
CA ARG A 107 -1.06 3.04 -8.05
C ARG A 107 -0.16 2.91 -6.82
N ILE A 108 -0.23 1.77 -6.15
CA ILE A 108 0.61 1.44 -4.98
C ILE A 108 2.07 1.36 -5.43
N ALA A 109 2.36 0.65 -6.53
CA ALA A 109 3.72 0.55 -7.07
C ALA A 109 4.29 1.92 -7.46
N THR A 110 3.52 2.78 -8.13
CA THR A 110 3.94 4.15 -8.47
C THR A 110 4.24 4.99 -7.22
N GLY A 111 3.39 4.91 -6.20
CA GLY A 111 3.62 5.61 -4.93
C GLY A 111 4.93 5.18 -4.26
N LEU A 112 5.12 3.87 -4.08
CA LEU A 112 6.31 3.33 -3.41
C LEU A 112 7.60 3.53 -4.22
N ARG A 113 7.57 3.21 -5.52
CA ARG A 113 8.75 3.25 -6.39
C ARG A 113 9.08 4.66 -6.85
N ASP A 114 8.12 5.33 -7.49
CA ASP A 114 8.40 6.53 -8.27
C ASP A 114 8.28 7.78 -7.40
N ALA A 115 7.28 7.84 -6.50
CA ALA A 115 7.09 9.01 -5.65
C ALA A 115 8.01 9.00 -4.42
N TYR A 116 8.08 7.87 -3.71
CA TYR A 116 8.95 7.77 -2.52
C TYR A 116 10.37 7.28 -2.82
N GLY A 117 10.67 6.87 -4.06
CA GLY A 117 12.03 6.50 -4.46
C GLY A 117 12.53 5.17 -3.88
N ILE A 118 11.66 4.24 -3.51
CA ILE A 118 12.08 2.90 -3.06
C ILE A 118 12.61 2.14 -4.30
N LEU A 119 13.92 1.90 -4.35
CA LEU A 119 14.57 1.38 -5.57
C LEU A 119 14.32 -0.11 -5.81
N ASP A 120 14.27 -0.93 -4.75
CA ASP A 120 14.12 -2.40 -4.85
C ASP A 120 12.91 -2.82 -4.00
N PRO A 121 11.88 -3.50 -4.58
CA PRO A 121 10.72 -3.96 -3.82
C PRO A 121 11.08 -4.97 -2.72
N LYS A 122 12.27 -5.60 -2.76
CA LYS A 122 12.74 -6.48 -1.68
C LYS A 122 13.04 -5.75 -0.36
N LYS A 123 13.14 -4.42 -0.40
CA LYS A 123 13.23 -3.61 0.83
C LYS A 123 11.90 -3.51 1.56
N LEU A 124 10.81 -3.92 0.92
CA LEU A 124 9.49 -3.94 1.50
C LEU A 124 9.30 -5.22 2.32
N VAL A 125 8.63 -5.01 3.45
CA VAL A 125 7.99 -6.06 4.24
C VAL A 125 6.50 -5.82 4.24
N TYR A 126 5.75 -6.86 4.57
CA TYR A 126 4.31 -6.74 4.75
C TYR A 126 3.84 -7.29 6.09
N GLN A 127 2.77 -6.71 6.58
CA GLN A 127 1.93 -7.26 7.64
C GLN A 127 0.52 -7.39 7.05
N ALA A 128 -0.12 -8.54 7.27
CA ALA A 128 -1.49 -8.74 6.82
C ALA A 128 -2.26 -9.64 7.79
N TRP A 129 -3.48 -9.23 8.12
CA TRP A 129 -4.36 -9.95 9.03
C TRP A 129 -5.83 -9.68 8.68
N ASN A 130 -6.73 -10.50 9.20
CA ASN A 130 -8.17 -10.31 9.11
C ASN A 130 -8.71 -9.80 10.45
N ASP A 131 -9.17 -8.55 10.50
CA ASP A 131 -9.68 -7.92 11.73
C ASP A 131 -11.03 -8.50 12.20
N ARG A 132 -11.79 -9.10 11.26
CA ARG A 132 -13.06 -9.79 11.51
C ARG A 132 -12.90 -11.27 11.89
N ASP A 133 -11.73 -11.86 11.66
CA ASP A 133 -11.39 -13.24 12.03
C ASP A 133 -10.33 -13.27 13.13
N GLY A 134 -10.52 -12.46 14.17
CA GLY A 134 -9.67 -12.47 15.37
C GLY A 134 -8.20 -12.10 15.11
N ASN A 135 -7.95 -11.22 14.14
CA ASN A 135 -6.61 -10.86 13.65
C ASN A 135 -5.82 -12.05 13.09
N ARG A 136 -6.53 -13.05 12.53
CA ARG A 136 -5.88 -14.17 11.85
C ARG A 136 -4.98 -13.65 10.73
N GLU A 137 -3.77 -14.15 10.73
CA GLU A 137 -2.74 -13.76 9.77
C GLU A 137 -3.10 -14.17 8.33
N ILE A 138 -2.74 -13.31 7.38
CA ILE A 138 -2.91 -13.53 5.94
C ILE A 138 -1.53 -13.57 5.30
N ASP A 139 -1.27 -14.59 4.49
CA ASP A 139 -0.05 -14.71 3.72
C ASP A 139 -0.21 -14.09 2.33
N LEU A 140 0.78 -13.29 1.90
CA LEU A 140 0.85 -12.66 0.59
C LEU A 140 2.07 -13.16 -0.19
N PRO A 141 2.18 -14.46 -0.54
CA PRO A 141 3.41 -15.03 -1.09
C PRO A 141 3.82 -14.48 -2.47
N LEU A 142 2.91 -13.83 -3.19
CA LEU A 142 3.13 -13.40 -4.58
C LEU A 142 3.78 -12.03 -4.69
N ILE A 143 3.76 -11.20 -3.64
CA ILE A 143 4.39 -9.86 -3.68
C ILE A 143 5.91 -9.90 -3.45
N GLY A 144 6.49 -11.09 -3.22
CA GLY A 144 7.95 -11.29 -3.09
C GLY A 144 8.61 -10.52 -1.93
N SER A 145 7.82 -9.99 -1.01
CA SER A 145 8.24 -9.27 0.18
C SER A 145 8.27 -10.21 1.38
N VAL A 146 9.12 -9.94 2.36
CA VAL A 146 9.20 -10.75 3.58
C VAL A 146 8.07 -10.33 4.52
N ARG A 147 7.42 -11.31 5.16
CA ARG A 147 6.41 -11.03 6.18
C ARG A 147 7.10 -10.51 7.44
N GLN A 148 6.62 -9.40 7.99
CA GLN A 148 7.07 -8.89 9.28
C GLN A 148 6.23 -9.55 10.39
N GLU A 149 6.90 -10.20 11.33
CA GLU A 149 6.28 -10.70 12.57
C GLU A 149 5.99 -9.51 13.51
N ASN A 150 4.87 -9.55 14.21
CA ASN A 150 4.50 -8.57 15.24
C ASN A 150 5.30 -8.75 16.53
#